data_AF-D9SJP1-F1
#
_entry.id   AF-D9SJP1-F1
#
_cell.length_a   1.000
_cell.length_b   1.000
_cell.length_c   1.000
_cell.angle_alpha   90.00
_cell.angle_beta   90.00
_cell.angle_gamma   90.00
#
_symmetry.space_group_name_H-M   'P 1'
#
loop_
_entity.id
_entity.type
_entity.pdbx_description
1 polymer ?
#
loop_
_entity_poly.entity_id
_entity_poly.type
_entity_poly.pdbx_seq_one_letter_code
_entity_poly.pdbx_strand_id
1 'polypeptide(L)'
;MSLVIDTLRTSPVTEELSQAEVEILAGLFEVQEFKAGDIIVQPNDVQPDNLYILASGEVDVKIESGGDESTVHVLKPGDLAGMITFAGGAATHISATLYAVGPTKVLSMARARFETLINTHPMLVYRVMRGIIRNMHGIVRRVNIESAELSNYIYKTGGRY
;
A
#
# COMPACT_ATOMS: atom_id res chain seq x y z
N MET A 1 -11.84 -15.64 -14.03
CA MET A 1 -11.77 -15.09 -12.66
C MET A 1 -11.65 -13.58 -12.79
N SER A 2 -12.25 -12.78 -11.89
CA SER A 2 -12.14 -11.32 -11.98
C SER A 2 -10.76 -10.87 -11.51
N LEU A 3 -10.13 -9.92 -12.21
CA LEU A 3 -8.83 -9.31 -11.86
C LEU A 3 -8.72 -8.98 -10.36
N VAL A 4 -9.81 -8.45 -9.79
CA VAL A 4 -9.92 -8.09 -8.38
C VAL A 4 -9.66 -9.27 -7.44
N ILE A 5 -10.31 -10.42 -7.69
CA ILE A 5 -10.16 -11.61 -6.85
C ILE A 5 -8.74 -12.18 -6.96
N ASP A 6 -8.18 -12.19 -8.18
CA ASP A 6 -6.84 -12.70 -8.41
C ASP A 6 -5.78 -11.84 -7.68
N THR A 7 -5.89 -10.52 -7.78
CA THR A 7 -5.02 -9.58 -7.05
C THR A 7 -5.19 -9.69 -5.54
N LEU A 8 -6.44 -9.78 -5.05
CA LEU A 8 -6.70 -9.92 -3.61
C LEU A 8 -6.02 -11.17 -3.05
N ARG A 9 -6.09 -12.30 -3.74
CA ARG A 9 -5.45 -13.56 -3.32
C ARG A 9 -3.93 -13.47 -3.19
N THR A 10 -3.29 -12.57 -3.92
CA THR A 10 -1.83 -12.31 -3.80
C THR A 10 -1.48 -11.29 -2.72
N SER A 11 -2.47 -10.56 -2.20
CA SER A 11 -2.23 -9.50 -1.23
C SER A 11 -2.20 -10.04 0.21
N PRO A 12 -1.25 -9.57 1.05
CA PRO A 12 -1.18 -9.96 2.46
C PRO A 12 -2.43 -9.63 3.29
N VAL A 13 -3.30 -8.76 2.79
CA VAL A 13 -4.53 -8.35 3.48
C VAL A 13 -5.56 -9.49 3.57
N THR A 14 -5.52 -10.48 2.68
CA THR A 14 -6.52 -11.57 2.62
C THR A 14 -6.06 -12.89 3.22
N GLU A 15 -4.88 -12.95 3.84
CA GLU A 15 -4.27 -14.19 4.35
C GLU A 15 -5.17 -14.97 5.34
N GLU A 16 -5.97 -14.25 6.14
CA GLU A 16 -6.88 -14.84 7.13
C GLU A 16 -8.35 -14.86 6.69
N LEU A 17 -8.64 -14.55 5.42
CA LEU A 17 -10.01 -14.46 4.91
C LEU A 17 -10.44 -15.78 4.26
N SER A 18 -11.67 -16.18 4.54
CA SER A 18 -12.35 -17.24 3.80
C SER A 18 -12.69 -16.79 2.38
N GLN A 19 -12.99 -17.74 1.49
CA GLN A 19 -13.38 -17.43 0.10
C GLN A 19 -14.61 -16.50 0.04
N ALA A 20 -15.61 -16.72 0.89
CA ALA A 20 -16.80 -15.87 0.96
C ALA A 20 -16.46 -14.44 1.43
N GLU A 21 -15.55 -14.31 2.39
CA GLU A 21 -15.04 -13.00 2.87
C GLU A 21 -14.26 -12.26 1.77
N VAL A 22 -13.45 -12.97 0.98
CA VAL A 22 -12.75 -12.39 -0.18
C VAL A 22 -13.74 -11.89 -1.22
N GLU A 23 -14.83 -12.59 -1.48
CA GLU A 23 -15.86 -12.16 -2.44
C GLU A 23 -16.60 -10.91 -1.98
N ILE A 24 -16.95 -10.83 -0.68
CA ILE A 24 -17.55 -9.62 -0.09
C ILE A 24 -16.59 -8.43 -0.23
N LEU A 25 -15.32 -8.63 0.13
CA LEU A 25 -14.29 -7.59 0.05
C LEU A 25 -14.04 -7.16 -1.40
N ALA A 26 -14.01 -8.10 -2.36
CA ALA A 26 -13.83 -7.82 -3.78
C ALA A 26 -14.92 -6.89 -4.33
N GLY A 27 -16.16 -7.01 -3.85
CA GLY A 27 -17.27 -6.12 -4.24
C GLY A 27 -17.11 -4.66 -3.79
N LEU A 28 -16.17 -4.37 -2.89
CA LEU A 28 -15.89 -3.02 -2.41
C LEU A 28 -14.80 -2.30 -3.22
N PHE A 29 -14.02 -3.04 -4.01
CA PHE A 29 -12.94 -2.47 -4.81
C PHE A 29 -13.43 -1.98 -6.18
N GLU A 30 -12.82 -0.90 -6.63
CA GLU A 30 -12.93 -0.38 -7.99
C GLU A 30 -11.57 -0.55 -8.70
N VAL A 31 -11.60 -0.80 -10.01
CA VAL A 31 -10.38 -0.89 -10.82
C VAL A 31 -10.13 0.46 -11.46
N GLN A 32 -8.95 1.03 -11.19
CA GLN A 32 -8.46 2.26 -11.80
C GLN A 32 -7.29 1.95 -12.71
N GLU A 33 -7.24 2.59 -13.87
CA GLU A 33 -6.20 2.41 -14.87
C GLU A 33 -5.42 3.72 -15.05
N PHE A 34 -4.11 3.61 -15.11
CA PHE A 34 -3.17 4.72 -15.17
C PHE A 34 -2.17 4.52 -16.31
N LYS A 35 -1.70 5.62 -16.88
CA LYS A 35 -0.63 5.68 -17.87
C LYS A 35 0.68 6.05 -17.21
N ALA A 36 1.78 5.87 -17.95
CA ALA A 36 3.11 6.30 -17.51
C ALA A 36 3.10 7.80 -17.15
N GLY A 37 3.59 8.12 -15.96
CA GLY A 37 3.66 9.47 -15.42
C GLY A 37 2.42 9.93 -14.65
N ASP A 38 1.32 9.18 -14.68
CA ASP A 38 0.11 9.56 -13.93
C ASP A 38 0.35 9.46 -12.42
N ILE A 39 -0.22 10.41 -11.68
CA ILE A 39 -0.23 10.42 -10.21
C ILE A 39 -1.42 9.61 -9.72
N ILE A 40 -1.14 8.64 -8.85
CA ILE A 40 -2.13 7.74 -8.25
C ILE A 40 -2.58 8.29 -6.88
N VAL A 41 -1.63 8.78 -6.10
CA VAL A 41 -1.85 9.40 -4.79
C VAL A 41 -0.80 10.48 -4.59
N GLN A 42 -1.17 11.60 -3.99
CA GLN A 42 -0.24 12.66 -3.63
C GLN A 42 -0.52 13.19 -2.22
N PRO A 43 0.45 13.85 -1.56
CA PRO A 43 0.20 14.61 -0.35
C PRO A 43 -0.95 15.63 -0.54
N ASN A 44 -1.80 15.76 0.48
CA ASN A 44 -2.99 16.64 0.46
C ASN A 44 -4.03 16.30 -0.62
N ASP A 45 -4.10 15.04 -1.06
CA ASP A 45 -5.15 14.58 -1.95
C ASP A 45 -6.55 14.80 -1.36
N VAL A 46 -7.54 14.91 -2.25
CA VAL A 46 -8.97 15.06 -1.92
C VAL A 46 -9.53 13.79 -1.30
N GLN A 47 -8.93 12.63 -1.59
CA GLN A 47 -9.31 11.32 -1.06
C GLN A 47 -8.14 10.64 -0.33
N PRO A 48 -7.72 11.16 0.84
CA PRO A 48 -6.56 10.62 1.55
C PRO A 48 -6.82 9.21 2.09
N ASP A 49 -8.08 8.82 2.32
CA ASP A 49 -8.43 7.63 3.10
C ASP A 49 -8.73 6.38 2.25
N ASN A 50 -8.18 6.29 1.05
CA ASN A 50 -8.36 5.12 0.19
C ASN A 50 -7.26 4.08 0.42
N LEU A 51 -7.63 2.80 0.43
CA LEU A 51 -6.69 1.69 0.33
C LEU A 51 -6.47 1.36 -1.13
N TYR A 52 -5.21 1.20 -1.51
CA TYR A 52 -4.82 0.83 -2.86
C TYR A 52 -4.08 -0.50 -2.86
N ILE A 53 -4.37 -1.36 -3.85
CA ILE A 53 -3.61 -2.59 -4.13
C ILE A 53 -3.16 -2.55 -5.59
N LEU A 54 -1.87 -2.66 -5.83
CA LEU A 54 -1.35 -2.72 -7.20
C LEU A 54 -1.76 -4.06 -7.84
N ALA A 55 -2.54 -4.03 -8.91
CA ALA A 55 -2.98 -5.24 -9.62
C ALA A 55 -2.01 -5.67 -10.72
N SER A 56 -1.47 -4.70 -11.47
CA SER A 56 -0.49 -4.93 -12.52
C SER A 56 0.28 -3.65 -12.85
N GLY A 57 1.52 -3.78 -13.31
CA GLY A 57 2.39 -2.65 -13.64
C GLY A 57 3.38 -2.37 -12.51
N GLU A 58 3.89 -1.14 -12.48
CA GLU A 58 4.93 -0.68 -11.55
C GLU A 58 4.61 0.75 -11.12
N VAL A 59 4.82 1.03 -9.84
CA VAL A 59 4.52 2.33 -9.23
C VAL A 59 5.70 2.80 -8.39
N ASP A 60 6.22 3.98 -8.73
CA ASP A 60 7.26 4.65 -7.96
C ASP A 60 6.64 5.37 -6.76
N VAL A 61 7.23 5.14 -5.59
CA VAL A 61 6.96 5.91 -4.37
C VAL A 61 8.07 6.94 -4.23
N LYS A 62 7.72 8.22 -4.42
CA LYS A 62 8.68 9.33 -4.34
C LYS A 62 8.39 10.21 -3.15
N ILE A 63 9.43 10.66 -2.45
CA ILE A 63 9.35 11.71 -1.43
C ILE A 63 10.08 12.95 -1.91
N GLU A 64 9.54 14.12 -1.56
CA GLU A 64 10.22 15.39 -1.77
C GLU A 64 11.13 15.67 -0.56
N SER A 65 12.42 15.91 -0.82
CA SER A 65 13.38 16.29 0.21
C SER A 65 14.31 17.36 -0.31
N GLY A 66 14.33 18.53 0.34
CA GLY A 66 15.23 19.63 -0.04
C GLY A 66 14.97 20.24 -1.43
N GLY A 67 13.77 20.04 -1.99
CA GLY A 67 13.39 20.53 -3.33
C GLY A 67 13.62 19.54 -4.47
N ASP A 68 14.17 18.35 -4.17
CA ASP A 68 14.32 17.26 -5.13
C ASP A 68 13.38 16.09 -4.78
N GLU A 69 12.80 15.46 -5.81
CA GLU A 69 12.08 14.18 -5.65
C GLU A 69 13.04 13.01 -5.71
N SER A 70 12.93 12.10 -4.75
CA SER A 70 13.70 10.85 -4.71
C SER A 70 12.78 9.65 -4.62
N THR A 71 13.00 8.65 -5.48
CA THR A 71 12.30 7.36 -5.40
C THR A 71 12.83 6.59 -4.20
N VAL A 72 11.96 6.31 -3.22
CA VAL A 72 12.29 5.58 -1.99
C VAL A 72 11.84 4.13 -2.03
N HIS A 73 10.86 3.82 -2.88
CA HIS A 73 10.35 2.47 -3.03
C HIS A 73 9.66 2.29 -4.38
N VAL A 74 9.54 1.05 -4.82
CA VAL A 74 8.81 0.66 -6.03
C VAL A 74 7.82 -0.42 -5.64
N LEU A 75 6.52 -0.14 -5.81
CA LEU A 75 5.47 -1.11 -5.54
C LEU A 75 5.37 -2.13 -6.67
N LYS A 76 5.14 -3.38 -6.29
CA LYS A 76 4.91 -4.52 -7.17
C LYS A 76 3.47 -5.03 -7.06
N PRO A 77 2.97 -5.80 -8.04
CA PRO A 77 1.64 -6.40 -7.94
C PRO A 77 1.43 -7.15 -6.62
N GLY A 78 0.34 -6.83 -5.92
CA GLY A 78 -0.01 -7.32 -4.58
C GLY A 78 0.34 -6.36 -3.44
N ASP A 79 1.22 -5.38 -3.67
CA ASP A 79 1.61 -4.39 -2.67
C ASP A 79 0.48 -3.40 -2.35
N LEU A 80 0.51 -2.90 -1.12
CA LEU A 80 -0.50 -2.02 -0.54
C LEU A 80 0.02 -0.57 -0.48
N ALA A 81 -0.88 0.38 -0.72
CA ALA A 81 -0.65 1.81 -0.53
C ALA A 81 -1.87 2.48 0.16
N GLY A 82 -1.68 3.69 0.70
CA GLY A 82 -2.73 4.43 1.42
C GLY A 82 -3.09 3.85 2.79
N MET A 83 -2.33 2.88 3.28
CA MET A 83 -2.67 2.12 4.51
C MET A 83 -2.77 2.99 5.77
N ILE A 84 -1.93 4.03 5.90
CA ILE A 84 -1.86 4.86 7.12
C ILE A 84 -3.17 5.63 7.31
N THR A 85 -3.58 6.39 6.30
CA THR A 85 -4.80 7.19 6.31
C THR A 85 -6.05 6.32 6.28
N PHE A 86 -6.03 5.24 5.49
CA PHE A 86 -7.09 4.23 5.53
C PHE A 86 -7.31 3.66 6.94
N ALA A 87 -6.24 3.42 7.71
CA ALA A 87 -6.31 2.95 9.09
C ALA A 87 -6.66 4.05 10.12
N GLY A 88 -6.89 5.29 9.67
CA GLY A 88 -7.23 6.43 10.53
C GLY A 88 -6.05 7.26 11.02
N GLY A 89 -4.88 7.11 10.43
CA GLY A 89 -3.77 8.05 10.59
C GLY A 89 -4.06 9.40 9.95
N ALA A 90 -3.35 10.45 10.39
CA ALA A 90 -3.51 11.79 9.85
C ALA A 90 -3.00 11.91 8.41
N ALA A 91 -3.66 12.72 7.58
CA ALA A 91 -3.23 13.01 6.21
C ALA A 91 -1.83 13.65 6.15
N THR A 92 -1.39 14.32 7.23
CA THR A 92 -0.02 14.85 7.38
C THR A 92 1.05 13.75 7.39
N HIS A 93 0.67 12.48 7.54
CA HIS A 93 1.58 11.34 7.40
C HIS A 93 1.74 10.85 5.95
N ILE A 94 0.99 11.41 4.99
CA ILE A 94 1.25 11.20 3.56
C ILE A 94 2.41 12.13 3.16
N SER A 95 3.62 11.57 3.11
CA SER A 95 4.82 12.29 2.65
C SER A 95 5.28 11.87 1.26
N ALA A 96 4.63 10.88 0.66
CA ALA A 96 5.03 10.30 -0.62
C ALA A 96 3.96 10.47 -1.69
N THR A 97 4.42 10.71 -2.90
CA THR A 97 3.62 10.70 -4.13
C THR A 97 3.84 9.38 -4.86
N LEU A 98 2.75 8.79 -5.35
CA LEU A 98 2.73 7.53 -6.07
C LEU A 98 2.57 7.79 -7.57
N TYR A 99 3.54 7.38 -8.37
CA TYR A 99 3.57 7.60 -9.82
C TYR A 99 3.53 6.28 -10.58
N ALA A 100 2.64 6.16 -11.57
CA ALA A 100 2.66 5.04 -12.48
C ALA A 100 3.89 5.12 -13.41
N VAL A 101 4.71 4.06 -13.46
CA VAL A 101 5.89 4.02 -14.35
C VAL A 101 5.48 3.67 -15.79
N GLY A 102 4.41 2.90 -15.94
CA GLY A 102 3.89 2.42 -17.22
C GLY A 102 2.36 2.26 -17.19
N PRO A 103 1.77 1.51 -18.14
CA PRO A 103 0.39 1.07 -18.04
C PRO A 103 0.16 0.27 -16.75
N THR A 104 -0.60 0.84 -15.83
CA THR A 104 -0.74 0.33 -14.46
C THR A 104 -2.23 0.19 -14.11
N LYS A 105 -2.59 -0.88 -13.40
CA LYS A 105 -3.93 -1.08 -12.85
C LYS A 105 -3.85 -1.17 -11.34
N VAL A 106 -4.70 -0.41 -10.66
CA VAL A 106 -4.77 -0.35 -9.21
C VAL A 106 -6.19 -0.65 -8.77
N LEU A 107 -6.32 -1.47 -7.74
CA LEU A 107 -7.58 -1.62 -7.02
C LEU A 107 -7.66 -0.53 -5.97
N SER A 108 -8.74 0.27 -5.97
CA SER A 108 -8.99 1.28 -4.95
C SER A 108 -10.24 0.93 -4.13
N MET A 109 -10.16 1.15 -2.82
CA MET A 109 -11.29 0.99 -1.92
C MET A 109 -11.35 2.17 -0.95
N ALA A 110 -12.44 2.92 -1.02
CA ALA A 110 -12.68 4.01 -0.08
C ALA A 110 -12.97 3.46 1.33
N ARG A 111 -12.35 4.06 2.35
CA ARG A 111 -12.58 3.71 3.75
C ARG A 111 -14.07 3.73 4.12
N ALA A 112 -14.82 4.74 3.68
CA ALA A 112 -16.26 4.83 3.95
C ALA A 112 -17.03 3.61 3.43
N ARG A 113 -16.65 3.04 2.26
CA ARG A 113 -17.26 1.82 1.73
C ARG A 113 -16.91 0.61 2.59
N PHE A 114 -15.66 0.50 3.03
CA PHE A 114 -15.22 -0.56 3.94
C PHE A 114 -15.92 -0.49 5.30
N GLU A 115 -16.09 0.71 5.86
CA GLU A 115 -16.73 0.90 7.17
C GLU A 115 -18.22 0.51 7.18
N THR A 116 -18.88 0.43 6.02
CA THR A 116 -20.25 -0.14 5.92
C THR A 116 -20.32 -1.60 6.40
N LEU A 117 -19.19 -2.32 6.39
CA LEU A 117 -19.11 -3.70 6.85
C LEU A 117 -19.04 -3.82 8.38
N ILE A 118 -18.81 -2.73 9.13
CA ILE A 118 -18.62 -2.81 10.60
C ILE A 118 -19.81 -3.48 11.28
N ASN A 119 -21.03 -3.14 10.85
CA ASN A 119 -22.26 -3.67 11.47
C ASN A 119 -22.70 -5.02 10.90
N THR A 120 -22.29 -5.36 9.67
CA THR A 120 -22.77 -6.56 8.96
C THR A 120 -21.75 -7.71 8.99
N HIS A 121 -20.46 -7.40 8.92
CA HIS A 121 -19.34 -8.34 8.86
C HIS A 121 -18.17 -7.88 9.76
N PRO A 122 -18.37 -7.72 11.09
CA PRO A 122 -17.34 -7.17 11.98
C PRO A 122 -16.05 -7.99 12.01
N MET A 123 -16.14 -9.32 11.86
CA MET A 123 -14.95 -10.20 11.84
C MET A 123 -14.13 -10.05 10.56
N LEU A 124 -14.79 -9.81 9.42
CA LEU A 124 -14.12 -9.48 8.17
C LEU A 124 -13.33 -8.18 8.32
N VAL A 125 -13.96 -7.13 8.84
CA VAL A 125 -13.32 -5.84 9.10
C VAL A 125 -12.09 -6.02 9.99
N TYR A 126 -12.24 -6.73 11.10
CA TYR A 126 -11.15 -7.02 12.03
C TYR A 126 -9.97 -7.72 11.36
N ARG A 127 -10.22 -8.75 10.56
CA ARG A 127 -9.16 -9.52 9.87
C ARG A 127 -8.45 -8.71 8.79
N VAL A 128 -9.18 -7.89 8.04
CA VAL A 128 -8.60 -6.96 7.05
C VAL A 128 -7.69 -5.95 7.75
N MET A 129 -8.14 -5.32 8.83
CA MET A 129 -7.32 -4.38 9.62
C MET A 129 -6.08 -5.07 10.20
N ARG A 130 -6.21 -6.31 10.69
CA ARG A 130 -5.06 -7.12 11.10
C ARG A 130 -4.09 -7.40 9.95
N GLY A 131 -4.60 -7.72 8.76
CA GLY A 131 -3.80 -7.93 7.55
C GLY A 131 -2.99 -6.68 7.17
N ILE A 132 -3.61 -5.50 7.24
CA ILE A 132 -2.93 -4.22 7.01
C ILE A 132 -1.80 -4.01 8.03
N ILE A 133 -2.08 -4.20 9.32
CA ILE A 133 -1.08 -4.05 10.39
C ILE A 133 0.08 -5.03 10.21
N ARG A 134 -0.19 -6.29 9.87
CA ARG A 134 0.84 -7.29 9.56
C ARG A 134 1.72 -6.84 8.38
N ASN A 135 1.11 -6.34 7.31
CA ASN A 135 1.85 -5.84 6.16
C ASN A 135 2.74 -4.66 6.54
N MET A 136 2.22 -3.66 7.25
CA MET A 136 2.99 -2.52 7.76
C MET A 136 4.18 -2.96 8.61
N HIS A 137 3.97 -3.88 9.56
CA HIS A 137 5.06 -4.44 10.37
C HIS A 137 6.12 -5.14 9.50
N GLY A 138 5.70 -5.85 8.46
CA GLY A 138 6.61 -6.47 7.50
C GLY A 138 7.47 -5.44 6.76
N ILE A 139 6.88 -4.33 6.33
CA ILE A 139 7.60 -3.22 5.67
C ILE A 139 8.62 -2.59 6.63
N VAL A 140 8.19 -2.17 7.82
CA VAL A 140 9.07 -1.54 8.81
C VAL A 140 10.24 -2.46 9.18
N ARG A 141 9.98 -3.76 9.37
CA ARG A 141 11.03 -4.73 9.66
C ARG A 141 12.05 -4.83 8.53
N ARG A 142 11.61 -4.88 7.26
CA ARG A 142 12.52 -4.94 6.10
C ARG A 142 13.39 -3.68 6.02
N VAL A 143 12.78 -2.51 6.09
CA VAL A 143 13.50 -1.22 6.06
C VAL A 143 14.52 -1.11 7.19
N ASN A 144 14.17 -1.55 8.40
CA ASN A 144 15.10 -1.53 9.54
C ASN A 144 16.30 -2.47 9.35
N ILE A 145 16.08 -3.65 8.75
CA ILE A 145 17.17 -4.59 8.46
C ILE A 145 18.11 -4.00 7.40
N GLU A 146 17.57 -3.48 6.29
CA GLU A 146 18.35 -2.84 5.22
C GLU A 146 19.16 -1.64 5.73
N SER A 147 18.54 -0.80 6.56
CA SER A 147 19.22 0.34 7.18
C SER A 147 20.36 -0.08 8.12
N ALA A 148 20.16 -1.14 8.91
CA ALA A 148 21.19 -1.68 9.79
C ALA A 148 22.37 -2.29 9.00
N GLU A 149 22.09 -2.97 7.88
CA GLU A 149 23.10 -3.52 6.98
C GLU A 149 23.93 -2.40 6.34
N LEU A 150 23.28 -1.39 5.75
CA LEU A 150 23.94 -0.22 5.17
C LEU A 150 24.82 0.51 6.19
N SER A 151 24.30 0.75 7.40
CA SER A 151 25.05 1.34 8.50
C SER A 151 26.31 0.51 8.80
N ASN A 152 26.16 -0.81 8.94
CA ASN A 152 27.29 -1.70 9.19
C ASN A 152 28.33 -1.67 8.05
N TYR A 153 27.91 -1.60 6.79
CA TYR A 153 28.83 -1.46 5.66
C TYR A 153 29.63 -0.16 5.76
N ILE A 154 28.95 0.99 5.92
CA ILE A 154 29.60 2.31 5.99
C ILE A 154 30.59 2.38 7.16
N TYR A 155 30.18 1.94 8.36
CA TYR A 155 31.02 1.98 9.55
C TYR A 155 32.15 0.94 9.52
N LYS A 156 31.97 -0.24 8.93
CA LYS A 156 33.06 -1.22 8.76
C LYS A 156 34.06 -0.82 7.68
N THR A 157 33.65 -0.13 6.61
CA THR A 157 34.58 0.40 5.61
C THR A 157 35.33 1.65 6.07
N GLY A 158 34.79 2.39 7.05
CA GLY A 158 35.44 3.56 7.66
C GLY A 158 36.39 3.25 8.82
N GLY A 159 36.40 2.00 9.32
CA GLY A 159 37.26 1.59 10.44
C GLY A 159 38.54 0.91 9.97
N ARG A 160 39.52 1.69 9.51
CA ARG A 160 40.92 1.23 9.40
C ARG A 160 41.81 2.12 10.25
N TYR A 161 42.36 1.48 11.29
CA TYR A 161 43.31 1.91 12.33
C TYR A 161 42.73 2.65 13.53
#